data_AF-A0A7S3EW39-F1
#
_entry.id   AF-A0A7S3EW39-F1
#
_cell.length_a   1.000
_cell.length_b   1.000
_cell.length_c   1.000
_cell.angle_alpha   90.00
_cell.angle_beta   90.00
_cell.angle_gamma   90.00
#
_symmetry.space_group_name_H-M   'P 1'
#
loop_
_entity.id
_entity.type
_entity.pdbx_description
1 polymer ?
#
loop_
_entity_poly.entity_id
_entity_poly.type
_entity_poly.pdbx_seq_one_letter_code
_entity_poly.pdbx_strand_id
1 'polypeptide(L)'
;MATLVLPPQFSKRILYTSFTATASVASAAYNRLPGCAICAIAVLLTSLNYWRRPIFGLRRNLDMAVCACALSYQTWLAAVAADPVPRGVYFAITLGGGGCYALSRYFSQVQGDKNVSSALHCCLHLAGNLGNVLLYDALGANHCGLRRGGG
;
A
#
# COMPACT_ATOMS: atom_id res chain seq x y z
N MET A 1 22.95 -20.34 -7.75
CA MET A 1 21.92 -19.49 -8.38
C MET A 1 21.03 -18.91 -7.29
N ALA A 2 20.65 -17.63 -7.36
CA ALA A 2 19.76 -17.04 -6.35
C ALA A 2 18.32 -17.60 -6.52
N THR A 3 17.77 -18.18 -5.45
CA THR A 3 16.42 -18.76 -5.43
C THR A 3 15.35 -17.66 -5.42
N LEU A 4 14.36 -17.78 -6.29
CA LEU A 4 13.20 -16.88 -6.29
C LEU A 4 12.31 -17.15 -5.08
N VAL A 5 11.84 -16.08 -4.43
CA VAL A 5 10.87 -16.16 -3.32
C VAL A 5 9.51 -16.65 -3.81
N LEU A 6 9.18 -16.33 -5.07
CA LEU A 6 7.89 -16.62 -5.66
C LEU A 6 8.06 -16.97 -7.15
N PRO A 7 7.37 -17.99 -7.67
CA PRO A 7 7.38 -18.31 -9.10
C PRO A 7 6.97 -17.11 -9.98
N PRO A 8 7.52 -16.98 -11.20
CA PRO A 8 7.31 -15.82 -12.07
C PRO A 8 5.83 -15.47 -12.34
N GLN A 9 4.95 -16.46 -12.45
CA GLN A 9 3.52 -16.22 -12.70
C GLN A 9 2.84 -15.43 -11.56
N PHE A 10 3.21 -15.71 -10.31
CA PHE A 10 2.61 -15.07 -9.14
C PHE A 10 3.31 -13.75 -8.82
N SER A 11 4.62 -13.64 -9.09
CA SER A 11 5.34 -12.37 -8.91
C SER A 11 4.92 -11.31 -9.92
N LYS A 12 4.64 -11.69 -11.17
CA LYS A 12 4.06 -10.79 -12.18
C LYS A 12 2.72 -10.21 -11.74
N ARG A 13 1.87 -11.02 -11.12
CA ARG A 13 0.58 -10.55 -10.56
C ARG A 13 0.80 -9.43 -9.54
N ILE A 14 1.73 -9.64 -8.61
CA ILE A 14 2.05 -8.65 -7.58
C ILE A 14 2.70 -7.40 -8.20
N LEU A 15 3.60 -7.59 -9.16
CA LEU A 15 4.23 -6.49 -9.89
C LEU A 15 3.20 -5.59 -10.58
N TYR A 16 2.18 -6.17 -11.24
CA TYR A 16 1.12 -5.40 -11.88
C TYR A 16 0.26 -4.66 -10.86
N THR A 17 -0.06 -5.29 -9.73
CA THR A 17 -0.83 -4.61 -8.69
C THR A 17 -0.02 -3.54 -7.97
N SER A 18 1.31 -3.59 -7.94
CA SER A 18 2.15 -2.49 -7.44
C SER A 18 1.87 -1.16 -8.16
N PHE A 19 1.49 -1.19 -9.45
CA PHE A 19 1.11 0.02 -10.18
C PHE A 19 -0.14 0.71 -9.64
N THR A 20 -0.95 0.04 -8.81
CA THR A 20 -2.09 0.69 -8.14
C THR A 20 -1.65 1.82 -7.21
N ALA A 21 -0.39 1.83 -6.77
CA ALA A 21 0.19 2.94 -6.01
C ALA A 21 0.28 4.26 -6.82
N THR A 22 0.20 4.21 -8.15
CA THR A 22 0.09 5.42 -8.99
C THR A 22 -1.18 6.22 -8.66
N ALA A 23 -2.28 5.56 -8.28
CA ALA A 23 -3.50 6.23 -7.84
C ALA A 23 -3.27 7.01 -6.53
N SER A 24 -2.53 6.41 -5.58
CA SER A 24 -2.11 7.08 -4.35
C SER A 24 -1.21 8.29 -4.64
N VAL A 25 -0.26 8.16 -5.57
CA VAL A 25 0.60 9.29 -6.00
C VAL A 25 -0.24 10.41 -6.59
N ALA A 26 -1.14 10.09 -7.52
CA ALA A 26 -2.01 11.06 -8.16
C ALA A 26 -2.92 11.77 -7.14
N SER A 27 -3.54 11.02 -6.23
CA SER A 27 -4.39 11.58 -5.17
C SER A 27 -3.61 12.49 -4.22
N ALA A 28 -2.40 12.09 -3.80
CA ALA A 28 -1.57 12.92 -2.93
C ALA A 28 -1.15 14.22 -3.62
N ALA A 29 -0.78 14.16 -4.90
CA ALA A 29 -0.42 15.32 -5.69
C ALA A 29 -1.62 16.28 -5.87
N TYR A 30 -2.80 15.73 -6.19
CA TYR A 30 -4.04 16.48 -6.34
C TYR A 30 -4.41 17.24 -5.05
N ASN A 31 -4.30 16.56 -3.90
CA ASN A 31 -4.58 17.12 -2.58
C ASN A 31 -3.43 17.97 -1.99
N ARG A 32 -2.35 18.19 -2.76
CA ARG A 32 -1.16 18.97 -2.35
C ARG A 32 -0.51 18.45 -1.06
N LEU A 33 -0.41 17.14 -0.93
CA LEU A 33 0.20 16.44 0.22
C LEU A 33 1.59 15.90 -0.17
N PRO A 34 2.65 16.73 -0.15
CA PRO A 34 3.97 16.33 -0.66
C PRO A 34 4.57 15.15 0.12
N GLY A 35 4.40 15.10 1.44
CA GLY A 35 4.86 13.98 2.26
C GLY A 35 4.22 12.65 1.84
N CYS A 36 2.90 12.65 1.64
CA CYS A 36 2.16 11.49 1.15
C CYS A 36 2.60 11.09 -0.27
N ALA A 37 2.83 12.06 -1.15
CA ALA A 37 3.30 11.81 -2.51
C ALA A 37 4.68 11.14 -2.51
N ILE A 38 5.61 11.63 -1.70
CA ILE A 38 6.96 11.04 -1.53
C ILE A 38 6.84 9.60 -1.04
N CYS A 39 6.01 9.34 -0.01
CA CYS A 39 5.79 7.98 0.48
C CYS A 39 5.23 7.06 -0.61
N ALA A 40 4.20 7.49 -1.34
CA ALA A 40 3.58 6.69 -2.39
C ALA A 40 4.53 6.41 -3.56
N ILE A 41 5.35 7.40 -3.98
CA ILE A 41 6.37 7.22 -5.01
C ILE A 41 7.45 6.25 -4.52
N ALA A 42 7.93 6.41 -3.29
CA ALA A 42 8.95 5.52 -2.72
C ALA A 42 8.47 4.06 -2.69
N VAL A 43 7.24 3.82 -2.18
CA VAL A 43 6.62 2.48 -2.16
C VAL A 43 6.48 1.93 -3.57
N LEU A 44 5.99 2.71 -4.54
CA LEU A 44 5.89 2.27 -5.93
C LEU A 44 7.24 1.83 -6.49
N LEU A 45 8.28 2.66 -6.34
CA LEU A 45 9.60 2.39 -6.89
C LEU A 45 10.27 1.18 -6.23
N THR A 46 10.21 1.05 -4.90
CA THR A 46 10.80 -0.11 -4.21
C THR A 46 10.07 -1.40 -4.56
N SER A 47 8.73 -1.33 -4.66
CA SER A 47 7.89 -2.48 -4.96
C SER A 47 8.16 -2.99 -6.38
N LEU A 48 8.18 -2.10 -7.38
CA LEU A 48 8.55 -2.45 -8.76
C LEU A 48 9.97 -3.01 -8.85
N ASN A 49 10.92 -2.39 -8.14
CA ASN A 49 12.32 -2.83 -8.13
C ASN A 49 12.51 -4.22 -7.51
N TYR A 50 11.71 -4.58 -6.51
CA TYR A 50 11.73 -5.89 -5.88
C TYR A 50 10.99 -6.94 -6.73
N TRP A 51 9.72 -6.70 -7.08
CA TRP A 51 8.84 -7.70 -7.68
C TRP A 51 9.19 -8.10 -9.11
N ARG A 52 9.98 -7.30 -9.84
CA ARG A 52 10.56 -7.72 -11.13
C ARG A 52 11.43 -8.98 -11.04
N ARG A 53 12.05 -9.22 -9.88
CA ARG A 53 12.85 -10.43 -9.60
C ARG A 53 12.93 -10.65 -8.09
N PRO A 54 11.92 -11.31 -7.48
CA PRO A 54 11.82 -11.41 -6.03
C PRO A 54 12.81 -12.46 -5.51
N ILE A 55 13.92 -12.00 -4.95
CA ILE A 55 14.92 -12.82 -4.26
C ILE A 55 15.10 -12.27 -2.85
N PHE A 56 15.48 -13.12 -1.90
CA PHE A 56 15.90 -12.64 -0.59
C PHE A 56 17.11 -11.69 -0.72
N GLY A 57 17.14 -10.62 0.08
CA GLY A 57 18.24 -9.67 0.12
C GLY A 57 17.78 -8.21 0.19
N LEU A 58 18.70 -7.31 -0.19
CA LEU A 58 18.56 -5.86 0.02
C LEU A 58 17.29 -5.27 -0.59
N ARG A 59 16.94 -5.63 -1.84
CA ARG A 59 15.76 -5.08 -2.52
C ARG A 59 14.46 -5.35 -1.75
N ARG A 60 14.34 -6.55 -1.17
CA ARG A 60 13.21 -6.94 -0.33
C ARG A 60 13.18 -6.13 0.97
N ASN A 61 14.33 -6.00 1.63
CA ASN A 61 14.42 -5.31 2.92
C ASN A 61 14.13 -3.82 2.76
N LEU A 62 14.61 -3.20 1.70
CA LEU A 62 14.29 -1.81 1.36
C LEU A 62 12.79 -1.62 1.10
N ASP A 63 12.17 -2.51 0.30
CA ASP A 63 10.74 -2.44 0.04
C ASP A 63 9.90 -2.56 1.33
N MET A 64 10.21 -3.54 2.18
CA MET A 64 9.54 -3.71 3.47
C MET A 64 9.75 -2.50 4.40
N ALA A 65 10.97 -1.94 4.45
CA ALA A 65 11.28 -0.78 5.28
C ALA A 65 10.53 0.47 4.80
N VAL A 66 10.52 0.74 3.49
CA VAL A 66 9.80 1.87 2.91
C VAL A 66 8.29 1.73 3.14
N CYS A 67 7.72 0.53 2.94
CA CYS A 67 6.32 0.26 3.27
C CYS A 67 6.01 0.49 4.76
N ALA A 68 6.88 0.05 5.67
CA ALA A 68 6.69 0.25 7.11
C ALA A 68 6.75 1.74 7.50
N CYS A 69 7.73 2.49 6.97
CA CYS A 69 7.83 3.93 7.21
C CYS A 69 6.63 4.69 6.65
N ALA A 70 6.20 4.39 5.42
CA ALA A 70 5.04 5.00 4.79
C ALA A 70 3.75 4.71 5.58
N LEU A 71 3.55 3.45 5.97
CA LEU A 71 2.40 3.03 6.77
C LEU A 71 2.36 3.74 8.12
N SER A 72 3.49 3.83 8.82
CA SER A 72 3.57 4.54 10.11
C SER A 72 3.25 6.03 9.97
N TYR A 73 3.81 6.68 8.95
CA TYR A 73 3.54 8.09 8.68
C TYR A 73 2.07 8.36 8.36
N GLN A 74 1.47 7.55 7.49
CA GLN A 74 0.07 7.69 7.09
C GLN A 74 -0.90 7.32 8.22
N THR A 75 -0.53 6.36 9.07
CA THR A 75 -1.28 6.02 10.28
C THR A 75 -1.26 7.15 11.29
N TRP A 76 -0.11 7.80 11.49
CA TRP A 76 -0.03 9.01 12.33
C TRP A 76 -0.90 10.14 11.77
N LEU A 77 -0.85 10.40 10.47
CA LEU A 77 -1.72 11.39 9.82
C LEU A 77 -3.21 11.08 10.01
N ALA A 78 -3.61 9.82 9.86
CA ALA A 78 -4.99 9.39 10.11
C ALA A 78 -5.40 9.60 11.58
N ALA A 79 -4.50 9.32 12.53
CA ALA A 79 -4.78 9.51 13.96
C ALA A 79 -5.04 10.98 14.33
N VAL A 80 -4.30 11.91 13.71
CA VAL A 80 -4.46 13.36 13.94
C VAL A 80 -5.50 14.03 13.04
N ALA A 81 -6.09 13.29 12.10
CA ALA A 81 -7.15 13.82 11.24
C ALA A 81 -8.41 14.16 12.08
N ALA A 82 -9.00 15.32 11.78
CA ALA A 82 -10.16 15.85 12.51
C ALA A 82 -11.45 15.07 12.21
N ASP A 83 -11.65 14.65 10.95
CA ASP A 83 -12.86 13.96 10.53
C ASP A 83 -12.85 12.48 11.01
N PRO A 84 -13.79 12.07 11.88
CA PRO A 84 -13.81 10.73 12.44
C PRO A 84 -14.13 9.64 11.42
N VAL A 85 -14.87 9.95 10.35
CA VAL A 85 -15.31 8.95 9.36
C VAL A 85 -14.15 8.41 8.51
N PRO A 86 -13.40 9.22 7.73
CA PRO A 86 -12.28 8.75 6.94
C PRO A 86 -11.16 8.19 7.82
N ARG A 87 -11.00 8.69 9.05
CA ARG A 87 -10.10 8.10 10.05
C ARG A 87 -10.51 6.66 10.38
N GLY A 88 -11.77 6.43 10.72
CA GLY A 88 -12.30 5.09 11.02
C GLY A 88 -12.16 4.13 9.83
N VAL A 89 -12.50 4.60 8.63
CA VAL A 89 -12.36 3.83 7.38
C VAL A 89 -10.90 3.47 7.11
N TYR A 90 -9.97 4.41 7.26
CA TYR A 90 -8.54 4.15 7.06
C TYR A 90 -8.01 3.08 8.02
N PHE A 91 -8.36 3.16 9.31
CA PHE A 91 -7.95 2.15 10.29
C PHE A 91 -8.55 0.77 9.99
N ALA A 92 -9.83 0.71 9.61
CA ALA A 92 -10.48 -0.55 9.23
C ALA A 92 -9.79 -1.20 8.02
N ILE A 93 -9.50 -0.40 6.97
CA ILE A 93 -8.78 -0.86 5.78
C ILE A 93 -7.36 -1.30 6.13
N THR A 94 -6.65 -0.55 6.97
CA THR A 94 -5.29 -0.87 7.41
C THR A 94 -5.25 -2.18 8.18
N LEU A 95 -6.19 -2.41 9.10
CA LEU A 95 -6.33 -3.66 9.83
C LEU A 95 -6.65 -4.83 8.88
N GLY A 96 -7.59 -4.63 7.95
CA GLY A 96 -7.90 -5.63 6.92
C GLY A 96 -6.71 -5.97 6.02
N GLY A 97 -5.92 -4.96 5.64
CA GLY A 97 -4.66 -5.11 4.91
C GLY A 97 -3.62 -5.90 5.71
N GLY A 98 -3.44 -5.59 7.00
CA GLY A 98 -2.61 -6.36 7.92
C GLY A 98 -3.03 -7.83 7.98
N GLY A 99 -4.34 -8.10 8.03
CA GLY A 99 -4.91 -9.44 7.91
C GLY A 99 -4.55 -10.13 6.59
N CYS A 100 -4.69 -9.44 5.46
CA CYS A 100 -4.28 -9.95 4.15
C CYS A 100 -2.79 -10.30 4.10
N TYR A 101 -1.93 -9.47 4.70
CA TYR A 101 -0.50 -9.74 4.79
C TYR A 101 -0.22 -11.00 5.64
N ALA A 102 -0.80 -11.09 6.84
CA ALA A 102 -0.64 -12.23 7.73
C ALA A 102 -1.10 -13.54 7.07
N LEU A 103 -2.29 -13.53 6.46
CA LEU A 103 -2.82 -14.68 5.72
C LEU A 103 -1.94 -15.02 4.50
N SER A 104 -1.47 -14.03 3.76
CA SER A 104 -0.55 -14.24 2.63
C SER A 104 0.73 -14.98 3.08
N ARG A 105 1.27 -14.63 4.25
CA ARG A 105 2.43 -15.30 4.84
C ARG A 105 2.09 -16.72 5.28
N TYR A 106 0.96 -16.92 5.94
CA TYR A 106 0.47 -18.23 6.36
C TYR A 106 0.32 -19.19 5.17
N PHE A 107 -0.42 -18.80 4.12
CA PHE A 107 -0.58 -19.65 2.94
C PHE A 107 0.73 -19.93 2.22
N SER A 108 1.64 -18.95 2.13
CA SER A 108 2.94 -19.17 1.49
C SER A 108 3.88 -20.07 2.31
N GLN A 109 3.95 -19.89 3.63
CA GLN A 109 4.97 -20.55 4.47
C GLN A 109 4.50 -21.85 5.10
N VAL A 110 3.22 -21.94 5.46
CA VAL A 110 2.65 -23.10 6.17
C VAL A 110 2.00 -24.04 5.17
N GLN A 111 1.14 -23.53 4.28
CA GLN A 111 0.42 -24.37 3.32
C GLN A 111 1.16 -24.60 1.99
N GLY A 112 2.15 -23.76 1.68
CA GLY A 112 2.85 -23.81 0.40
C GLY A 112 2.04 -23.25 -0.79
N ASP A 113 0.81 -22.79 -0.57
CA ASP A 113 -0.04 -22.23 -1.62
C ASP A 113 0.40 -20.80 -2.00
N LYS A 114 1.18 -20.73 -3.08
CA LYS A 114 1.68 -19.48 -3.65
C LYS A 114 0.61 -18.70 -4.41
N ASN A 115 -0.44 -19.36 -4.91
CA ASN A 115 -1.50 -18.70 -5.65
C ASN A 115 -2.35 -17.85 -4.71
N VAL A 116 -2.88 -18.45 -3.63
CA VAL A 116 -3.66 -17.75 -2.60
C VAL A 116 -2.82 -16.69 -1.91
N SER A 117 -1.56 -17.01 -1.57
CA SER A 117 -0.64 -16.03 -1.00
C SER A 117 -0.47 -14.80 -1.88
N SER A 118 -0.27 -14.98 -3.19
CA SER A 118 -0.12 -13.87 -4.13
C SER A 118 -1.40 -13.07 -4.34
N ALA A 119 -2.57 -13.73 -4.32
CA ALA A 119 -3.87 -13.07 -4.40
C ALA A 119 -4.12 -12.18 -3.17
N LEU A 120 -3.86 -12.70 -1.96
CA LEU A 120 -3.97 -11.93 -0.72
C LEU A 120 -2.99 -10.74 -0.68
N HIS A 121 -1.78 -10.90 -1.22
CA HIS A 121 -0.84 -9.78 -1.34
C HIS A 121 -1.35 -8.71 -2.31
N CYS A 122 -2.01 -9.11 -3.39
CA CYS A 122 -2.68 -8.17 -4.30
C CYS A 122 -3.85 -7.46 -3.61
N CYS A 123 -4.64 -8.16 -2.79
CA CYS A 123 -5.68 -7.54 -1.97
C CYS A 123 -5.10 -6.51 -1.00
N LEU A 124 -3.95 -6.80 -0.38
CA LEU A 124 -3.21 -5.82 0.42
C LEU A 124 -2.86 -4.56 -0.37
N HIS A 125 -2.33 -4.68 -1.60
CA HIS A 125 -2.04 -3.53 -2.46
C HIS A 125 -3.30 -2.70 -2.76
N LEU A 126 -4.39 -3.36 -3.14
CA LEU A 126 -5.64 -2.67 -3.49
C LEU A 126 -6.25 -1.98 -2.27
N ALA A 127 -6.35 -2.67 -1.14
CA ALA A 127 -6.88 -2.13 0.10
C ALA A 127 -6.02 -0.97 0.60
N GLY A 128 -4.70 -1.14 0.67
CA GLY A 128 -3.79 -0.09 1.14
C GLY A 128 -3.86 1.18 0.28
N ASN A 129 -3.86 1.03 -1.05
CA ASN A 129 -3.97 2.18 -1.94
C ASN A 129 -5.35 2.84 -1.90
N LEU A 130 -6.44 2.08 -1.76
CA LEU A 130 -7.77 2.65 -1.53
C LEU A 130 -7.81 3.45 -0.22
N GLY A 131 -7.28 2.89 0.86
CA GLY A 131 -7.17 3.58 2.15
C GLY A 131 -6.39 4.89 2.02
N ASN A 132 -5.26 4.87 1.31
CA ASN A 132 -4.46 6.06 1.06
C ASN A 132 -5.21 7.13 0.27
N VAL A 133 -5.89 6.76 -0.81
CA VAL A 133 -6.68 7.70 -1.60
C VAL A 133 -7.76 8.38 -0.75
N LEU A 134 -8.49 7.62 0.07
CA LEU A 134 -9.53 8.15 0.96
C LEU A 134 -8.95 9.04 2.07
N LEU A 135 -7.82 8.65 2.65
CA LEU A 135 -7.12 9.46 3.65
C LEU A 135 -6.64 10.79 3.04
N TYR A 136 -6.06 10.77 1.85
CA TYR A 136 -5.52 11.97 1.22
C TYR A 136 -6.62 12.95 0.81
N ASP A 137 -7.75 12.43 0.33
CA ASP A 137 -8.94 13.21 0.03
C ASP A 137 -9.52 13.88 1.29
N ALA A 138 -9.52 13.18 2.42
CA ALA A 138 -9.93 13.74 3.70
C ALA A 138 -8.94 14.78 4.26
N LEU A 139 -7.63 14.55 4.12
CA LEU A 139 -6.59 15.47 4.60
C LEU A 139 -6.47 16.73 3.73
N GLY A 140 -6.64 16.61 2.42
CA GLY A 140 -6.83 17.74 1.50
C GLY A 140 -8.22 18.37 1.60
N ALA A 141 -9.12 17.69 2.33
CA ALA A 141 -10.48 18.02 2.69
C ALA A 141 -11.43 18.32 1.52
N ASN A 142 -11.47 17.46 0.49
CA ASN A 142 -12.46 17.58 -0.59
C ASN A 142 -13.25 16.30 -0.94
N HIS A 143 -13.44 15.40 0.03
CA HIS A 143 -14.53 14.40 0.18
C HIS A 143 -15.19 13.90 -1.12
N CYS A 144 -14.36 13.45 -2.08
CA CYS A 144 -14.72 12.92 -3.40
C CYS A 144 -15.15 13.92 -4.50
N GLY A 145 -14.89 15.23 -4.38
CA GLY A 145 -14.85 16.15 -5.52
C GLY A 145 -15.41 17.57 -5.35
N LEU A 146 -16.07 17.92 -4.24
CA LEU A 146 -16.62 19.28 -4.03
C LEU A 146 -15.81 20.01 -2.97
N ARG A 147 -15.15 21.09 -3.40
CA ARG A 147 -14.43 21.98 -2.49
C ARG A 147 -15.42 22.57 -1.50
N ARG A 148 -15.37 22.17 -0.23
CA ARG A 148 -16.10 22.92 0.81
C ARG A 148 -15.46 24.29 0.87
N GLY A 149 -16.12 25.27 0.26
CA GLY A 149 -15.73 26.66 0.33
C GLY A 149 -15.55 27.03 1.79
N GLY A 150 -14.36 27.49 2.14
CA GLY A 150 -14.12 28.10 3.44
C GLY A 150 -15.01 29.32 3.57
N GLY A 151 -15.74 29.40 4.69
CA GLY A 151 -16.27 30.65 5.21
C GLY A 151 -15.18 31.46 5.86
#